data_AF-D8PEB5-F1
#
_entry.id   AF-D8PEB5-F1
#
_cell.length_a   1.000
_cell.length_b   1.000
_cell.length_c   1.000
_cell.angle_alpha   90.00
_cell.angle_beta   90.00
_cell.angle_gamma   90.00
#
_symmetry.space_group_name_H-M   'P 1'
#
loop_
_entity.id
_entity.type
_entity.pdbx_description
1 polymer ?
#
loop_
_entity_poly.entity_id
_entity_poly.type
_entity_poly.pdbx_seq_one_letter_code
_entity_poly.pdbx_strand_id
1 'polypeptide(L)'
;MALLQQDLVPASGDSLITFDTDTNLEWLSLTKTVNLSISDVRNGAGGYATTYGFRYANGAELQALWNHAAITRFAPNQPVPAPDSNSAGIQKLIDWMGGATNYPTTGTIQTQGIFMVPPAPGHPGVGQLWFFTNNPGGSYATTDIFPNVPQGMTPETYRSSALASYLVRNHVTPNPPRNLRVGDK
;
A
#
# COMPACT_ATOMS: atom_id res chain seq x y z
N MET A 1 10.58 -12.52 -8.24
CA MET A 1 10.06 -12.59 -6.85
C MET A 1 10.64 -11.39 -6.14
N ALA A 2 9.84 -10.35 -5.88
CA ALA A 2 10.39 -9.03 -5.51
C ALA A 2 10.03 -8.55 -4.10
N LEU A 3 9.04 -9.14 -3.42
CA LEU A 3 8.51 -8.57 -2.18
C LEU A 3 9.00 -9.33 -0.94
N LEU A 4 9.44 -8.61 0.09
CA LEU A 4 9.89 -9.10 1.40
C LEU A 4 9.23 -8.30 2.55
N GLN A 5 8.98 -8.93 3.71
CA GLN A 5 8.59 -8.19 4.92
C GLN A 5 9.81 -7.71 5.70
N GLN A 6 9.73 -6.50 6.25
CA GLN A 6 10.77 -5.87 7.08
C GLN A 6 10.14 -5.05 8.20
N ASP A 7 10.92 -4.78 9.25
CA ASP A 7 10.52 -3.88 10.32
C ASP A 7 10.69 -2.41 9.89
N LEU A 8 9.78 -1.53 10.32
CA LEU A 8 9.93 -0.09 10.10
C LEU A 8 11.14 0.47 10.87
N VAL A 9 11.32 -0.01 12.10
CA VAL A 9 12.47 0.27 12.96
C VAL A 9 13.22 -1.04 13.16
N PRO A 10 14.54 -1.12 12.84
CA PRO A 10 15.27 -2.37 12.94
C PRO A 10 15.10 -3.06 14.29
N ALA A 11 14.76 -4.35 14.25
CA ALA A 11 14.54 -5.22 15.41
C ALA A 11 13.32 -4.88 16.29
N SER A 12 12.35 -4.11 15.80
CA SER A 12 11.06 -3.93 16.49
C SER A 12 10.16 -5.16 16.40
N GLY A 13 10.37 -6.03 15.40
CA GLY A 13 9.54 -7.21 15.14
C GLY A 13 8.13 -6.88 14.64
N ASP A 14 7.91 -5.66 14.13
CA ASP A 14 6.58 -5.17 13.74
C ASP A 14 6.19 -5.53 12.29
N SER A 15 7.14 -5.90 11.45
CA SER A 15 6.93 -6.27 10.04
C SER A 15 6.08 -5.26 9.26
N LEU A 16 6.22 -3.96 9.55
CA LEU A 16 5.38 -2.91 8.97
C LEU A 16 5.75 -2.49 7.55
N ILE A 17 6.84 -3.02 7.01
CA ILE A 17 7.34 -2.70 5.68
C ILE A 17 7.17 -3.89 4.76
N THR A 18 6.55 -3.67 3.61
CA THR A 18 6.69 -4.53 2.44
C THR A 18 7.75 -3.93 1.53
N PHE A 19 8.94 -4.50 1.51
CA PHE A 19 10.05 -4.06 0.68
C PHE A 19 9.98 -4.73 -0.70
N ASP A 20 9.95 -3.93 -1.74
CA ASP A 20 10.05 -4.34 -3.13
C ASP A 20 11.50 -4.19 -3.64
N THR A 21 12.18 -5.31 -3.81
CA THR A 21 13.58 -5.40 -4.23
C THR A 21 13.79 -4.96 -5.68
N ASP A 22 12.76 -5.01 -6.52
CA ASP A 22 12.89 -4.69 -7.95
C ASP A 22 12.77 -3.17 -8.18
N THR A 23 11.93 -2.48 -7.40
CA THR A 23 11.80 -1.01 -7.44
C THR A 23 12.64 -0.29 -6.39
N ASN A 24 13.23 -1.03 -5.45
CA ASN A 24 13.92 -0.48 -4.28
C ASN A 24 13.01 0.44 -3.43
N LEU A 25 11.72 0.12 -3.36
CA LEU A 25 10.71 0.87 -2.60
C LEU A 25 10.26 0.08 -1.37
N GLU A 26 10.14 0.78 -0.25
CA GLU A 26 9.52 0.28 0.96
C GLU A 26 8.09 0.80 1.06
N TRP A 27 7.14 -0.11 1.22
CA TRP A 27 5.72 0.17 1.35
C TRP A 27 5.28 0.05 2.80
N LEU A 28 4.68 1.11 3.34
CA LEU A 28 4.11 1.08 4.69
C LEU A 28 2.84 0.22 4.70
N SER A 29 2.72 -0.62 5.73
CA SER A 29 1.50 -1.36 6.04
C SER A 29 0.28 -0.42 6.11
N LEU A 30 -0.77 -0.77 5.37
CA LEU A 30 -2.02 -0.01 5.28
C LEU A 30 -2.72 0.10 6.64
N THR A 31 -2.53 -0.88 7.53
CA THR A 31 -3.08 -0.84 8.91
C THR A 31 -2.69 0.40 9.71
N LYS A 32 -1.59 1.08 9.32
CA LYS A 32 -1.07 2.24 10.02
C LYS A 32 -1.71 3.56 9.65
N THR A 33 -2.45 3.58 8.54
CA THR A 33 -3.08 4.80 8.01
C THR A 33 -4.59 4.65 7.84
N VAL A 34 -5.18 3.55 8.32
CA VAL A 34 -6.63 3.38 8.38
C VAL A 34 -7.25 4.55 9.15
N ASN A 35 -8.30 5.15 8.57
CA ASN A 35 -9.04 6.26 9.17
C ASN A 35 -8.22 7.57 9.38
N LEU A 36 -7.06 7.68 8.74
CA LEU A 36 -6.34 8.94 8.60
C LEU A 36 -6.71 9.61 7.28
N SER A 37 -6.89 10.93 7.30
CA SER A 37 -7.03 11.73 6.09
C SER A 37 -5.67 11.97 5.43
N ILE A 38 -5.69 12.48 4.20
CA ILE A 38 -4.48 12.89 3.49
C ILE A 38 -3.75 14.00 4.26
N SER A 39 -4.50 14.98 4.78
CA SER A 39 -3.92 16.04 5.60
C SER A 39 -3.28 15.52 6.88
N ASP A 40 -3.86 14.53 7.57
CA ASP A 40 -3.27 13.98 8.79
C ASP A 40 -1.88 13.39 8.52
N VAL A 41 -1.78 12.57 7.47
CA VAL A 41 -0.52 11.93 7.08
C VAL A 41 0.52 12.98 6.73
N ARG A 42 0.14 13.96 5.90
CA ARG A 42 1.04 15.08 5.51
C ARG A 42 1.45 15.94 6.69
N ASN A 43 0.57 16.13 7.66
CA ASN A 43 0.83 16.91 8.88
C ASN A 43 1.59 16.11 9.96
N GLY A 44 1.99 14.86 9.66
CA GLY A 44 2.90 14.09 10.50
C GLY A 44 2.23 13.07 11.44
N ALA A 45 0.98 12.70 11.21
CA ALA A 45 0.36 11.59 11.94
C ALA A 45 1.23 10.32 11.81
N GLY A 46 1.56 9.71 12.95
CA GLY A 46 2.46 8.56 13.04
C GLY A 46 3.92 8.82 12.64
N GLY A 47 4.29 10.07 12.32
CA GLY A 47 5.63 10.44 11.85
C GLY A 47 5.97 9.91 10.45
N TYR A 48 5.03 9.29 9.72
CA TYR A 48 5.33 8.58 8.47
C TYR A 48 5.89 9.54 7.41
N ALA A 49 5.21 10.65 7.16
CA ALA A 49 5.67 11.62 6.15
C ALA A 49 6.83 12.51 6.61
N THR A 50 6.92 12.79 7.91
CA THR A 50 7.86 13.79 8.46
C THR A 50 9.14 13.19 9.02
N THR A 51 9.04 12.06 9.73
CA THR A 51 10.18 11.41 10.41
C THR A 51 10.75 10.27 9.58
N TYR A 52 9.87 9.43 9.02
CA TYR A 52 10.27 8.22 8.28
C TYR A 52 10.41 8.43 6.77
N GLY A 53 10.08 9.62 6.26
CA GLY A 53 10.30 10.01 4.87
C GLY A 53 9.35 9.36 3.86
N PHE A 54 8.21 8.84 4.30
CA PHE A 54 7.20 8.31 3.40
C PHE A 54 6.51 9.41 2.61
N ARG A 55 6.14 9.10 1.37
CA ARG A 55 5.25 9.90 0.53
C ARG A 55 4.13 9.03 -0.01
N TYR A 56 3.08 9.64 -0.51
CA TYR A 56 2.08 8.90 -1.27
C TYR A 56 2.73 8.24 -2.49
N ALA A 57 2.35 6.99 -2.72
CA ALA A 57 2.66 6.29 -3.96
C ALA A 57 1.91 6.95 -5.12
N ASN A 58 2.49 6.87 -6.31
CA ASN A 58 1.77 7.18 -7.54
C ASN A 58 1.15 5.92 -8.16
N GLY A 59 0.32 6.10 -9.20
CA GLY A 59 -0.37 4.99 -9.86
C GLY A 59 0.58 3.96 -10.49
N ALA A 60 1.71 4.40 -11.06
CA ALA A 60 2.69 3.50 -11.67
C ALA A 60 3.43 2.66 -10.61
N GLU A 61 3.77 3.25 -9.48
CA GLU A 61 4.36 2.54 -8.33
C GLU A 61 3.39 1.52 -7.77
N LEU A 62 2.11 1.89 -7.61
CA LEU A 62 1.07 0.97 -7.13
C LEU A 62 0.87 -0.20 -8.08
N GLN A 63 0.85 0.07 -9.39
CA GLN A 63 0.74 -0.98 -10.40
C GLN A 63 1.97 -1.91 -10.39
N ALA A 64 3.18 -1.37 -10.17
CA ALA A 64 4.40 -2.17 -10.03
C ALA A 64 4.31 -3.10 -8.81
N LEU A 65 3.88 -2.60 -7.64
CA LEU A 65 3.64 -3.42 -6.45
C LEU A 65 2.70 -4.59 -6.74
N TRP A 66 1.57 -4.32 -7.40
CA TRP A 66 0.60 -5.35 -7.76
C TRP A 66 1.19 -6.38 -8.72
N ASN A 67 1.86 -5.95 -9.78
CA ASN A 67 2.55 -6.86 -10.72
C ASN A 67 3.58 -7.74 -10.01
N HIS A 68 4.36 -7.17 -9.08
CA HIS A 68 5.38 -7.88 -8.30
C HIS A 68 4.78 -8.84 -7.25
N ALA A 69 3.51 -8.64 -6.89
CA ALA A 69 2.70 -9.60 -6.15
C ALA A 69 2.02 -10.65 -7.06
N ALA A 70 2.32 -10.68 -8.37
CA ALA A 70 1.67 -11.54 -9.37
C ALA A 70 0.16 -11.28 -9.54
N ILE A 71 -0.26 -10.02 -9.34
CA ILE A 71 -1.62 -9.55 -9.62
C ILE A 71 -1.63 -8.99 -11.05
N THR A 72 -2.34 -9.65 -11.95
CA THR A 72 -2.36 -9.32 -13.39
C THR A 72 -3.75 -8.96 -13.93
N ARG A 73 -4.81 -9.21 -13.14
CA ARG A 73 -6.18 -8.75 -13.41
C ARG A 73 -6.46 -7.39 -12.76
N PHE A 74 -6.70 -6.37 -13.57
CA PHE A 74 -6.93 -4.98 -13.12
C PHE A 74 -8.39 -4.50 -13.29
N ALA A 75 -9.32 -5.41 -13.61
CA ALA A 75 -10.74 -5.11 -13.72
C ALA A 75 -11.61 -6.38 -13.60
N PRO A 76 -12.88 -6.25 -13.16
CA PRO A 76 -13.79 -7.40 -13.06
C PRO A 76 -14.05 -8.07 -14.41
N ASN A 77 -13.95 -7.34 -15.52
CA ASN A 77 -14.22 -7.87 -16.87
C ASN A 77 -12.96 -8.17 -17.70
N GLN A 78 -11.76 -8.09 -17.10
CA GLN A 78 -10.53 -8.42 -17.82
C GLN A 78 -10.33 -9.95 -17.86
N PRO A 79 -10.23 -10.57 -19.06
CA PRO A 79 -9.85 -11.97 -19.19
C PRO A 79 -8.38 -12.16 -18.82
N VAL A 80 -8.08 -13.19 -18.02
CA VAL A 80 -6.71 -13.58 -17.65
C VAL A 80 -6.49 -15.02 -18.10
N PRO A 81 -5.34 -15.36 -18.71
CA PRO A 81 -5.00 -16.74 -19.01
C PRO A 81 -5.02 -17.62 -17.76
N ALA A 82 -5.62 -18.80 -17.83
CA ALA A 82 -5.44 -19.81 -16.79
C ALA A 82 -3.95 -20.24 -16.73
N PRO A 83 -3.37 -20.51 -15.56
CA PRO A 83 -4.00 -20.71 -14.24
C PRO A 83 -4.10 -19.44 -13.37
N ASP A 84 -3.84 -18.25 -13.91
CA ASP A 84 -3.52 -17.07 -13.12
C ASP A 84 -4.76 -16.44 -12.48
N SER A 85 -5.07 -16.85 -11.25
CA SER A 85 -5.93 -16.07 -10.36
C SER A 85 -5.10 -15.10 -9.54
N ASN A 86 -5.52 -13.83 -9.45
CA ASN A 86 -4.90 -12.87 -8.54
C ASN A 86 -5.04 -13.25 -7.05
N SER A 87 -5.82 -14.28 -6.71
CA SER A 87 -6.14 -14.64 -5.33
C SER A 87 -4.91 -14.80 -4.44
N ALA A 88 -3.88 -15.52 -4.88
CA ALA A 88 -2.66 -15.73 -4.11
C ALA A 88 -1.87 -14.43 -3.92
N GLY A 89 -1.75 -13.60 -4.96
CA GLY A 89 -1.08 -12.31 -4.89
C GLY A 89 -1.80 -11.31 -4.00
N ILE A 90 -3.13 -11.26 -4.11
CA ILE A 90 -3.97 -10.40 -3.28
C ILE A 90 -3.92 -10.86 -1.82
N GLN A 91 -4.07 -12.15 -1.55
CA GLN A 91 -3.98 -12.69 -0.19
C GLN A 91 -2.63 -12.35 0.44
N LYS A 92 -1.53 -12.52 -0.32
CA LYS A 92 -0.19 -12.14 0.14
C LYS A 92 -0.11 -10.66 0.54
N LEU A 93 -0.62 -9.74 -0.29
CA LEU A 93 -0.63 -8.32 0.06
C LEU A 93 -1.55 -7.99 1.24
N ILE A 94 -2.69 -8.67 1.37
CA ILE A 94 -3.58 -8.55 2.54
C ILE A 94 -2.85 -9.00 3.82
N ASP A 95 -2.15 -10.13 3.77
CA ASP A 95 -1.43 -10.66 4.92
C ASP A 95 -0.27 -9.74 5.35
N TRP A 96 0.40 -9.12 4.38
CA TRP A 96 1.61 -8.34 4.63
C TRP A 96 1.36 -6.86 4.91
N MET A 97 0.34 -6.27 4.27
CA MET A 97 0.04 -4.83 4.39
C MET A 97 -1.28 -4.56 5.12
N GLY A 98 -2.16 -5.55 5.26
CA GLY A 98 -3.48 -5.40 5.88
C GLY A 98 -4.38 -4.39 5.16
N GLY A 99 -5.03 -3.51 5.93
CA GLY A 99 -5.95 -2.50 5.40
C GLY A 99 -7.25 -3.07 4.83
N ALA A 100 -7.67 -4.24 5.31
CA ALA A 100 -8.81 -4.98 4.78
C ALA A 100 -10.13 -4.70 5.54
N THR A 101 -11.20 -4.62 4.77
CA THR A 101 -12.60 -4.68 5.22
C THR A 101 -13.17 -6.03 4.83
N ASN A 102 -13.76 -6.74 5.80
CA ASN A 102 -14.36 -8.06 5.58
C ASN A 102 -15.87 -7.96 5.39
N TYR A 103 -16.38 -8.56 4.33
CA TYR A 103 -17.80 -8.67 4.03
C TYR A 103 -18.22 -10.15 4.10
N PRO A 104 -18.49 -10.68 5.31
CA PRO A 104 -18.67 -12.12 5.53
C PRO A 104 -19.89 -12.69 4.80
N THR A 105 -20.95 -11.89 4.60
CA THR A 105 -22.17 -12.31 3.92
C THR A 105 -21.98 -12.53 2.42
N THR A 106 -20.96 -11.92 1.82
CA THR A 106 -20.66 -12.03 0.38
C THR A 106 -19.44 -12.90 0.09
N GLY A 107 -18.66 -13.28 1.11
CA GLY A 107 -17.39 -13.96 0.92
C GLY A 107 -16.36 -13.06 0.24
N THR A 108 -16.36 -11.77 0.57
CA THR A 108 -15.46 -10.77 -0.01
C THR A 108 -14.60 -10.14 1.07
N ILE A 109 -13.30 -10.03 0.79
CA ILE A 109 -12.36 -9.20 1.54
C ILE A 109 -11.89 -8.10 0.60
N GLN A 110 -11.94 -6.86 1.06
CA GLN A 110 -11.56 -5.71 0.26
C GLN A 110 -10.52 -4.87 0.98
N THR A 111 -9.39 -4.60 0.33
CA THR A 111 -8.41 -3.62 0.81
C THR A 111 -8.48 -2.38 -0.05
N GLN A 112 -8.53 -1.19 0.56
CA GLN A 112 -8.57 0.07 -0.16
C GLN A 112 -7.53 1.05 0.39
N GLY A 113 -6.78 1.70 -0.50
CA GLY A 113 -5.75 2.64 -0.13
C GLY A 113 -5.65 3.82 -1.10
N ILE A 114 -5.37 4.99 -0.55
CA ILE A 114 -5.22 6.24 -1.30
C ILE A 114 -3.84 6.29 -1.95
N PHE A 115 -3.79 6.64 -3.23
CA PHE A 115 -2.55 6.96 -3.97
C PHE A 115 -2.72 8.32 -4.68
N MET A 116 -1.64 8.91 -5.19
CA MET A 116 -1.68 10.20 -5.89
C MET A 116 -1.52 10.03 -7.40
N VAL A 117 -2.40 10.67 -8.19
CA VAL A 117 -2.36 10.60 -9.66
C VAL A 117 -1.49 11.77 -10.22
N PRO A 118 -0.39 11.52 -10.95
CA PRO A 118 0.35 12.56 -11.69
C PRO A 118 -0.42 13.00 -12.96
N PRO A 119 -0.16 14.17 -13.59
CA PRO A 119 0.81 15.23 -13.30
C PRO A 119 0.22 16.52 -12.69
N ALA A 120 -1.09 16.57 -12.39
CA ALA A 120 -1.70 17.70 -11.70
C ALA A 120 -1.41 17.64 -10.18
N PRO A 121 -1.45 18.75 -9.43
CA PRO A 121 -1.34 18.69 -7.99
C PRO A 121 -2.49 17.86 -7.40
N GLY A 122 -2.20 16.61 -7.05
CA GLY A 122 -2.83 15.93 -5.93
C GLY A 122 -4.31 15.59 -6.04
N HIS A 123 -4.80 15.12 -7.20
CA HIS A 123 -6.05 14.36 -7.19
C HIS A 123 -5.77 12.96 -6.63
N PRO A 124 -6.36 12.58 -5.48
CA PRO A 124 -6.20 11.25 -4.97
C PRO A 124 -6.94 10.26 -5.89
N GLY A 125 -6.38 9.07 -6.02
CA GLY A 125 -7.06 7.88 -6.51
C GLY A 125 -7.17 6.85 -5.38
N VAL A 126 -7.98 5.82 -5.58
CA VAL A 126 -8.10 4.70 -4.64
C VAL A 126 -7.71 3.42 -5.35
N GLY A 127 -6.67 2.77 -4.85
CA GLY A 127 -6.31 1.42 -5.24
C GLY A 127 -7.09 0.41 -4.40
N GLN A 128 -7.72 -0.55 -5.04
CA GLN A 128 -8.56 -1.55 -4.40
C GLN A 128 -8.09 -2.96 -4.77
N LEU A 129 -8.08 -3.85 -3.77
CA LEU A 129 -7.93 -5.28 -3.96
C LEU A 129 -9.25 -5.95 -3.59
N TRP A 130 -9.83 -6.69 -4.52
CA TRP A 130 -11.06 -7.45 -4.34
C TRP A 130 -10.72 -8.94 -4.28
N PHE A 131 -10.78 -9.52 -3.07
CA PHE A 131 -10.55 -10.93 -2.84
C PHE A 131 -11.87 -11.66 -2.57
N PHE A 132 -12.25 -12.57 -3.47
CA PHE A 132 -13.47 -13.36 -3.31
C PHE A 132 -13.11 -14.75 -2.79
N THR A 133 -13.38 -15.01 -1.51
CA THR A 133 -13.05 -16.28 -0.86
C THR A 133 -13.84 -17.46 -1.43
N ASN A 134 -15.09 -17.21 -1.84
CA ASN A 134 -15.97 -18.22 -2.43
C ASN A 134 -15.75 -18.42 -3.93
N ASN A 135 -15.03 -17.51 -4.59
CA ASN A 135 -14.67 -17.61 -6.00
C ASN A 135 -13.27 -16.98 -6.24
N PRO A 136 -12.19 -17.64 -5.81
CA PRO A 136 -10.85 -17.06 -5.87
C PRO A 136 -10.43 -16.60 -7.28
N GLY A 137 -10.90 -17.32 -8.32
CA GLY A 137 -10.68 -16.96 -9.73
C GLY A 137 -11.34 -15.64 -10.16
N GLY A 138 -12.32 -15.15 -9.40
CA GLY A 138 -12.95 -13.85 -9.60
C GLY A 138 -12.15 -12.67 -9.04
N SER A 139 -11.10 -12.90 -8.25
CA SER A 139 -10.38 -11.83 -7.54
C SER A 139 -9.63 -10.91 -8.49
N TYR A 140 -9.65 -9.61 -8.23
CA TYR A 140 -9.04 -8.58 -9.09
C TYR A 140 -8.52 -7.40 -8.28
N ALA A 141 -7.59 -6.64 -8.85
CA ALA A 141 -7.25 -5.30 -8.37
C ALA A 141 -7.90 -4.25 -9.27
N THR A 142 -8.13 -3.05 -8.79
CA THR A 142 -8.60 -1.92 -9.62
C THR A 142 -8.16 -0.60 -9.02
N THR A 143 -7.96 0.41 -9.86
CA THR A 143 -7.82 1.80 -9.41
C THR A 143 -9.05 2.59 -9.83
N ASP A 144 -9.64 3.32 -8.90
CA ASP A 144 -10.75 4.22 -9.16
C ASP A 144 -10.37 5.67 -8.80
N ILE A 145 -11.18 6.60 -9.30
CA ILE A 145 -11.16 7.98 -8.83
C ILE A 145 -11.59 7.97 -7.36
N PHE A 146 -10.98 8.85 -6.54
CA PHE A 146 -11.37 8.98 -5.15
C PHE A 146 -12.88 9.21 -4.99
N PRO A 147 -13.54 8.56 -4.02
CA PRO A 147 -14.99 8.63 -3.89
C PRO A 147 -15.47 10.06 -3.65
N ASN A 148 -16.71 10.33 -4.07
CA ASN A 148 -17.39 11.55 -3.67
C ASN A 148 -17.47 11.61 -2.14
N VAL A 149 -16.96 12.70 -1.57
CA VAL A 149 -16.97 12.93 -0.13
C VAL A 149 -18.28 13.62 0.29
N PRO A 150 -18.71 13.48 1.56
CA PRO A 150 -19.89 14.18 2.07
C PRO A 150 -19.82 15.70 1.85
N GLN A 151 -20.99 16.34 1.75
CA GLN A 151 -21.08 17.78 1.57
C GLN A 151 -20.30 18.54 2.66
N GLY A 152 -19.45 19.48 2.25
CA GLY A 152 -18.61 20.27 3.15
C GLY A 152 -17.27 19.62 3.51
N MET A 153 -16.98 18.41 3.03
CA MET A 153 -15.66 17.78 3.12
C MET A 153 -14.88 17.91 1.81
N THR A 154 -13.57 17.74 1.89
CA THR A 154 -12.70 17.59 0.73
C THR A 154 -12.01 16.23 0.79
N PRO A 155 -11.51 15.68 -0.34
CA PRO A 155 -10.68 14.49 -0.30
C PRO A 155 -9.50 14.59 0.67
N GLU A 156 -8.97 15.80 0.87
CA GLU A 156 -7.84 16.07 1.75
C GLU A 156 -8.17 15.82 3.24
N THR A 157 -9.39 16.14 3.66
CA THR A 157 -9.84 16.04 5.06
C THR A 157 -10.72 14.83 5.34
N TYR A 158 -11.16 14.13 4.29
CA TYR A 158 -12.03 12.97 4.43
C TYR A 158 -11.32 11.82 5.13
N ARG A 159 -12.03 11.20 6.08
CA ARG A 159 -11.59 10.04 6.86
C ARG A 159 -12.61 8.91 6.68
N SER A 160 -12.11 7.69 6.58
CA SER A 160 -12.96 6.50 6.52
C SER A 160 -12.23 5.31 7.12
N SER A 161 -12.95 4.49 7.90
CA SER A 161 -12.42 3.21 8.39
C SER A 161 -12.19 2.19 7.27
N ALA A 162 -12.74 2.43 6.08
CA ALA A 162 -12.50 1.60 4.90
C ALA A 162 -11.28 2.05 4.07
N LEU A 163 -10.69 3.22 4.36
CA LEU A 163 -9.57 3.77 3.58
C LEU A 163 -8.30 3.87 4.41
N ALA A 164 -7.22 3.36 3.84
CA ALA A 164 -5.84 3.59 4.26
C ALA A 164 -5.09 4.45 3.21
N SER A 165 -3.77 4.59 3.33
CA SER A 165 -2.92 5.29 2.37
C SER A 165 -1.78 4.40 1.88
N TYR A 166 -1.62 4.26 0.56
CA TYR A 166 -0.44 3.65 -0.04
C TYR A 166 0.72 4.63 0.07
N LEU A 167 1.59 4.40 1.06
CA LEU A 167 2.76 5.23 1.31
C LEU A 167 4.03 4.45 0.98
N VAL A 168 4.95 5.11 0.28
CA VAL A 168 6.24 4.58 -0.14
C VAL A 168 7.40 5.49 0.24
N ARG A 169 8.56 4.88 0.42
CA ARG A 169 9.86 5.57 0.44
C ARG A 169 10.91 4.75 -0.30
N ASN A 170 12.02 5.37 -0.66
CA ASN A 170 13.18 4.62 -1.14
C ASN A 170 13.74 3.78 0.00
N HIS A 171 14.25 2.59 -0.32
CA HIS A 171 14.89 1.72 0.67
C HIS A 171 15.98 2.45 1.44
N VAL A 172 15.94 2.32 2.76
CA VAL A 172 16.96 2.89 3.64
C VAL A 172 17.90 1.75 4.03
N THR A 173 19.06 1.67 3.37
CA THR A 173 20.10 0.74 3.82
C THR A 173 20.49 1.10 5.25
N PRO A 174 20.56 0.14 6.19
CA PRO A 174 21.13 0.39 7.50
C PRO A 174 22.52 0.98 7.30
N ASN A 175 22.78 2.17 7.85
CA ASN A 175 24.15 2.67 7.89
C ASN A 175 25.00 1.59 8.57
N PRO A 176 26.12 1.13 7.97
CA PRO A 176 27.03 0.28 8.70
C PRO A 176 27.39 0.98 10.01
N PRO A 177 27.52 0.24 11.13
CA PRO A 177 27.94 0.85 12.38
C PRO A 177 29.19 1.67 12.09
N ARG A 178 29.15 2.95 12.49
CA ARG A 178 30.26 3.88 12.35
C ARG A 178 31.42 3.26 13.13
N ASN A 179 32.25 2.45 12.49
CA ASN A 179 33.49 1.98 13.07
C ASN A 179 34.22 3.27 13.47
N LEU A 180 34.32 3.50 14.78
CA LEU A 180 35.17 4.52 15.36
C LEU A 180 36.49 4.42 14.60
N ARG A 181 36.87 5.49 13.90
CA ARG A 181 38.22 5.60 13.33
C ARG A 181 39.17 5.35 14.49
N VAL A 182 39.77 4.16 14.53
CA VAL A 182 40.89 3.88 15.41
C VAL A 182 42.06 4.63 14.78
N GLY A 183 42.38 5.76 15.41
CA GLY A 183 43.69 6.39 15.47
C GLY A 183 44.42 6.61 14.16
N ASP A 184 44.50 7.88 13.76
CA ASP A 184 45.70 8.39 13.12
C ASP A 184 46.92 8.01 13.99
N LYS A 185 47.91 7.37 13.37
CA LYS A 185 49.32 7.40 13.77
C LYS A 185 50.17 7.55 12.52
#